data_AF-A0A2W4HRV7-F1
#
_entry.id   AF-A0A2W4HRV7-F1
#
_cell.length_a   1.000
_cell.length_b   1.000
_cell.length_c   1.000
_cell.angle_alpha   90.00
_cell.angle_beta   90.00
_cell.angle_gamma   90.00
#
_symmetry.space_group_name_H-M   'P 1'
#
loop_
_entity.id
_entity.type
_entity.pdbx_description
1 polymer ?
#
loop_
_entity_poly.entity_id
_entity_poly.type
_entity_poly.pdbx_seq_one_letter_code
_entity_poly.pdbx_strand_id
1 'polypeptide(L)'
;MQRPARFQRAVIFPESWDDTVSEFLQLFHHHRYQYIYRPHDSDSWLSANEDWRLTDTEILKAVAGVHPKYLLGFRFGKQTRFAVLDIDAESPYHNLRSFNKLKRVLRDAGITQVVPFRSSTSSGWHLYIFFDELVNSLHLKRALVNLLTYTGFRIKSGELEIFPNVSHASAGMGLRLPLQSGFAFLNDRNLESDIERWELSPTKALDYFLDAANSCSNTRAQFEELQKHATLCAEKLDKVTALRAQPRTPGNVIAMPDRKVKIAGQHTEDVAAIFSVMPPGIRADDWFRGRTYHATGLSGPSQRADAIHCLSHYLFYGDPSCALPALGYGYETERELAIKQILELRHNGFSKDLNKGEADAVSQIERAANWIPPHRRQDEPKKYAPVQPISWVRENANRKVDARKRIQSALEKLKSASVKFTTVDLQKSAQCSRETLYKHEDIWRQAYEDLADGFFAICTDEYNGVEGGGSSETAPLTPSDKKDVPAGLLAARRIVFELKMRDQKEKRKRDLLLADMSKTCDRYWLSELARLQELQVSTSTFKDLRTLLVSLRALKATAPDEDAQVTVEALMNVVAHRIATLISSKDNQFRPDS
;
A
#
# COMPACT_ATOMS: atom_id res chain seq x y z
N MET A 1 18.29 -38.77 10.29
CA MET A 1 17.51 -37.69 10.95
C MET A 1 17.48 -38.00 12.43
N GLN A 2 18.14 -37.21 13.28
CA GLN A 2 17.96 -37.31 14.74
C GLN A 2 16.50 -36.95 15.06
N ARG A 3 15.83 -37.78 15.86
CA ARG A 3 14.56 -37.39 16.48
C ARG A 3 14.78 -36.03 17.19
N PRO A 4 13.89 -35.04 17.03
CA PRO A 4 14.02 -33.81 17.79
C PRO A 4 14.07 -34.18 19.27
N ALA A 5 15.07 -33.65 19.98
CA ALA A 5 15.23 -33.89 21.41
C ALA A 5 13.88 -33.64 22.10
N ARG A 6 13.43 -34.61 22.91
CA ARG A 6 12.16 -34.51 23.64
C ARG A 6 12.20 -33.21 24.45
N PHE A 7 11.19 -32.35 24.27
CA PHE A 7 11.10 -31.08 25.01
C PHE A 7 11.24 -31.34 26.51
N GLN A 8 12.26 -30.74 27.12
CA GLN A 8 12.50 -30.78 28.57
C GLN A 8 12.34 -29.36 29.10
N ARG A 9 11.20 -29.10 29.78
CA ARG A 9 10.88 -27.77 30.33
C ARG A 9 12.05 -27.22 31.15
N ALA A 10 12.54 -27.97 32.14
CA ALA A 10 13.59 -27.52 33.05
C ALA A 10 14.92 -27.11 32.35
N VAL A 11 15.18 -27.61 31.14
CA VAL A 11 16.36 -27.24 30.34
C VAL A 11 16.13 -25.93 29.59
N ILE A 12 14.94 -25.74 29.03
CA ILE A 12 14.61 -24.60 28.16
C ILE A 12 14.11 -23.40 28.98
N PHE A 13 13.35 -23.68 30.03
CA PHE A 13 12.78 -22.75 31.00
C PHE A 13 13.07 -23.32 32.41
N PRO A 14 14.25 -23.02 32.98
CA PRO A 14 14.62 -23.46 34.33
C PRO A 14 13.67 -22.91 35.39
N GLU A 15 13.65 -23.55 36.57
CA GLU A 15 12.78 -23.15 37.69
C GLU A 15 12.96 -21.68 38.11
N SER A 16 14.17 -21.13 37.95
CA SER A 16 14.43 -19.70 38.21
C SER A 16 13.65 -18.73 37.30
N TRP A 17 12.97 -19.23 36.27
CA TRP A 17 12.13 -18.47 35.35
C TRP A 17 10.63 -18.79 35.52
N ASP A 18 10.23 -19.52 36.56
CA ASP A 18 8.85 -19.95 36.73
C ASP A 18 7.87 -18.78 36.88
N ASP A 19 8.28 -17.67 37.50
CA ASP A 19 7.47 -16.45 37.61
C ASP A 19 7.22 -15.83 36.23
N THR A 20 8.27 -15.59 35.45
CA THR A 20 8.19 -15.07 34.08
C THR A 20 7.37 -15.97 33.17
N VAL A 21 7.55 -17.29 33.28
CA VAL A 21 6.77 -18.26 32.50
C VAL A 21 5.30 -18.21 32.90
N SER A 22 5.01 -18.14 34.20
CA SER A 22 3.65 -18.07 34.70
C SER A 22 2.95 -16.81 34.24
N GLU A 23 3.63 -15.66 34.30
CA GLU A 23 3.13 -14.38 33.81
C GLU A 23 2.80 -14.43 32.31
N PHE A 24 3.72 -14.94 31.48
CA PHE A 24 3.47 -15.11 30.06
C PHE A 24 2.26 -16.01 29.77
N LEU A 25 2.15 -17.13 30.49
CA LEU A 25 1.04 -18.07 30.32
C LEU A 25 -0.32 -17.50 30.76
N GLN A 26 -0.32 -16.56 31.72
CA GLN A 26 -1.52 -15.86 32.19
C GLN A 26 -2.13 -14.97 31.10
N LEU A 27 -1.32 -14.37 30.20
CA LEU A 27 -1.81 -13.59 29.06
C LEU A 27 -2.78 -14.39 28.17
N PHE A 28 -2.66 -15.73 28.15
CA PHE A 28 -3.46 -16.63 27.31
C PHE A 28 -4.44 -17.50 28.11
N HIS A 29 -4.59 -17.28 29.42
CA HIS A 29 -5.40 -18.13 30.29
C HIS A 29 -6.87 -18.22 29.83
N HIS A 30 -7.45 -17.10 29.38
CA HIS A 30 -8.83 -17.02 28.89
C HIS A 30 -9.02 -17.51 27.45
N HIS A 31 -7.99 -18.11 26.83
CA HIS A 31 -7.97 -18.41 25.40
C HIS A 31 -7.70 -19.91 25.10
N ARG A 32 -7.66 -20.76 26.14
CA ARG A 32 -7.11 -22.12 26.05
C ARG A 32 -7.98 -23.15 25.32
N TYR A 33 -9.29 -22.95 25.23
CA TYR A 33 -10.22 -23.94 24.66
C TYR A 33 -10.58 -23.70 23.19
N GLN A 34 -10.18 -22.56 22.63
CA GLN A 34 -10.51 -22.19 21.25
C GLN A 34 -9.24 -21.90 20.45
N TYR A 35 -8.25 -22.78 20.60
CA TYR A 35 -6.98 -22.64 19.92
C TYR A 35 -7.05 -23.06 18.45
N ILE A 36 -6.21 -22.45 17.64
CA ILE A 36 -5.99 -22.82 16.24
C ILE A 36 -4.58 -23.38 16.09
N TYR A 37 -4.40 -24.25 15.13
CA TYR A 37 -3.09 -24.80 14.82
C TYR A 37 -2.91 -24.91 13.31
N ARG A 38 -1.66 -24.74 12.87
CA ARG A 38 -1.27 -24.90 11.46
C ARG A 38 -0.13 -25.91 11.38
N PRO A 39 -0.32 -27.07 10.73
CA PRO A 39 0.77 -28.01 10.43
C PRO A 39 1.90 -27.32 9.67
N HIS A 40 3.17 -27.66 9.96
CA HIS A 40 4.31 -27.03 9.27
C HIS A 40 4.37 -27.36 7.78
N ASP A 41 3.75 -28.46 7.37
CA ASP A 41 3.58 -28.94 6.00
C ASP A 41 2.29 -28.41 5.33
N SER A 42 1.55 -27.52 6.00
CA SER A 42 0.30 -26.93 5.50
C SER A 42 0.28 -25.42 5.65
N ASP A 43 -0.29 -24.74 4.66
CA ASP A 43 -0.51 -23.29 4.72
C ASP A 43 -1.82 -22.90 5.42
N SER A 44 -2.68 -23.88 5.76
CA SER A 44 -4.03 -23.64 6.29
C SER A 44 -4.12 -23.79 7.81
N TRP A 45 -4.73 -22.80 8.46
CA TRP A 45 -5.06 -22.86 9.89
C TRP A 45 -6.31 -23.71 10.15
N LEU A 46 -6.23 -24.59 11.14
CA LEU A 46 -7.31 -25.47 11.58
C LEU A 46 -7.75 -25.11 13.01
N SER A 47 -9.04 -25.28 13.30
CA SER A 47 -9.56 -25.17 14.65
C SER A 47 -9.31 -26.47 15.41
N ALA A 48 -8.87 -26.35 16.66
CA ALA A 48 -8.92 -27.47 17.59
C ALA A 48 -10.37 -27.77 18.00
N ASN A 49 -10.58 -28.99 18.48
CA ASN A 49 -11.84 -29.36 19.13
C ASN A 49 -12.05 -28.45 20.35
N GLU A 50 -13.27 -27.96 20.54
CA GLU A 50 -13.63 -27.00 21.59
C GLU A 50 -13.50 -27.57 23.01
N ASP A 51 -13.54 -28.90 23.15
CA ASP A 51 -13.32 -29.58 24.43
C ASP A 51 -11.83 -29.70 24.78
N TRP A 52 -10.93 -29.44 23.82
CA TRP A 52 -9.49 -29.59 24.00
C TRP A 52 -8.86 -28.32 24.56
N ARG A 53 -8.33 -28.44 25.78
CA ARG A 53 -7.58 -27.35 26.42
C ARG A 53 -6.12 -27.36 25.95
N LEU A 54 -5.66 -26.22 25.42
CA LEU A 54 -4.25 -26.01 25.10
C LEU A 54 -3.40 -25.98 26.38
N THR A 55 -2.50 -26.95 26.51
CA THR A 55 -1.63 -27.10 27.69
C THR A 55 -0.50 -26.07 27.70
N ASP A 56 0.00 -25.74 28.89
CA ASP A 56 1.16 -24.85 29.04
C ASP A 56 2.38 -25.39 28.30
N THR A 57 2.59 -26.70 28.32
CA THR A 57 3.67 -27.37 27.61
C THR A 57 3.63 -27.13 26.11
N GLU A 58 2.45 -27.16 25.48
CA GLU A 58 2.35 -26.90 24.04
C GLU A 58 2.59 -25.43 23.69
N ILE A 59 2.11 -24.49 24.52
CA ILE A 59 2.44 -23.06 24.37
C ILE A 59 3.94 -22.85 24.48
N LEU A 60 4.58 -23.43 25.51
CA LEU A 60 6.01 -23.28 25.75
C LEU A 60 6.88 -23.87 24.63
N LYS A 61 6.48 -25.02 24.07
CA LYS A 61 7.13 -25.57 22.87
C LYS A 61 7.02 -24.60 21.69
N ALA A 62 5.85 -24.00 21.47
CA ALA A 62 5.62 -23.10 20.35
C ALA A 62 6.46 -21.82 20.48
N VAL A 63 6.42 -21.16 21.63
CA VAL A 63 7.18 -19.91 21.86
C VAL A 63 8.67 -20.14 21.99
N ALA A 64 9.12 -21.34 22.37
CA ALA A 64 10.52 -21.74 22.29
C ALA A 64 10.99 -22.07 20.86
N GLY A 65 10.08 -22.12 19.88
CA GLY A 65 10.41 -22.45 18.50
C GLY A 65 10.73 -23.93 18.26
N VAL A 66 10.36 -24.80 19.19
CA VAL A 66 10.67 -26.25 19.15
C VAL A 66 9.42 -27.13 19.02
N HIS A 67 8.27 -26.52 18.75
CA HIS A 67 7.04 -27.28 18.55
C HIS A 67 7.14 -28.14 17.27
N PRO A 68 7.03 -29.47 17.37
CA PRO A 68 7.53 -30.38 16.33
C PRO A 68 6.64 -30.47 15.09
N LYS A 69 5.37 -30.07 15.19
CA LYS A 69 4.37 -30.34 14.14
C LYS A 69 3.58 -29.12 13.70
N TYR A 70 3.26 -28.26 14.65
CA TYR A 70 2.31 -27.17 14.46
C TYR A 70 2.92 -25.80 14.81
N LEU A 71 2.42 -24.77 14.16
CA LEU A 71 2.28 -23.44 14.74
C LEU A 71 0.96 -23.36 15.49
N LEU A 72 0.92 -22.57 16.55
CA LEU A 72 -0.23 -22.43 17.42
C LEU A 72 -0.76 -21.00 17.42
N GLY A 73 -2.05 -20.85 17.63
CA GLY A 73 -2.74 -19.58 17.80
C GLY A 73 -3.97 -19.76 18.67
N PHE A 74 -4.67 -18.68 18.96
CA PHE A 74 -5.84 -18.70 19.83
C PHE A 74 -6.91 -17.74 19.36
N ARG A 75 -8.16 -18.05 19.70
CA ARG A 75 -9.25 -17.08 19.65
C ARG A 75 -9.38 -16.39 20.98
N PHE A 76 -9.83 -15.14 20.93
CA PHE A 76 -9.95 -14.32 22.13
C PHE A 76 -11.17 -14.72 22.96
N GLY A 77 -10.99 -14.75 24.27
CA GLY A 77 -12.05 -14.98 25.24
C GLY A 77 -12.84 -13.70 25.52
N LYS A 78 -13.69 -13.74 26.55
CA LYS A 78 -14.53 -12.59 26.95
C LYS A 78 -13.73 -11.39 27.46
N GLN A 79 -12.55 -11.65 28.01
CA GLN A 79 -11.63 -10.63 28.52
C GLN A 79 -10.21 -10.89 27.99
N THR A 80 -9.40 -9.84 27.90
CA THR A 80 -8.02 -9.87 27.41
C THR A 80 -7.19 -8.76 28.07
N ARG A 81 -5.87 -8.93 28.12
CA ARG A 81 -4.91 -7.87 28.49
C ARG A 81 -4.25 -7.20 27.27
N PHE A 82 -4.67 -7.57 26.06
CA PHE A 82 -4.14 -6.94 24.85
C PHE A 82 -5.10 -7.01 23.66
N ALA A 83 -4.89 -6.07 22.73
CA ALA A 83 -5.38 -6.13 21.36
C ALA A 83 -4.20 -6.22 20.39
N VAL A 84 -4.48 -6.69 19.17
CA VAL A 84 -3.54 -6.67 18.06
C VAL A 84 -4.22 -6.08 16.84
N LEU A 85 -3.55 -5.12 16.21
CA LEU A 85 -3.88 -4.69 14.85
C LEU A 85 -2.92 -5.42 13.91
N ASP A 86 -3.48 -6.31 13.09
CA ASP A 86 -2.71 -7.14 12.16
C ASP A 86 -2.72 -6.48 10.78
N ILE A 87 -1.54 -6.13 10.29
CA ILE A 87 -1.30 -5.44 9.03
C ILE A 87 -0.45 -6.35 8.15
N ASP A 88 -1.07 -6.91 7.12
CA ASP A 88 -0.38 -7.75 6.15
C ASP A 88 0.64 -6.98 5.33
N ALA A 89 1.67 -7.68 4.83
CA ALA A 89 2.77 -7.05 4.08
C ALA A 89 2.32 -6.34 2.79
N GLU A 90 1.27 -6.84 2.14
CA GLU A 90 0.69 -6.22 0.93
C GLU A 90 -0.37 -5.16 1.25
N SER A 91 -0.61 -4.88 2.53
CA SER A 91 -1.58 -3.88 2.96
C SER A 91 -1.17 -2.47 2.54
N PRO A 92 -2.11 -1.61 2.09
CA PRO A 92 -1.81 -0.18 1.89
C PRO A 92 -1.40 0.53 3.19
N TYR A 93 -1.60 -0.12 4.34
CA TYR A 93 -1.20 0.38 5.65
C TYR A 93 0.20 -0.08 6.10
N HIS A 94 0.85 -0.98 5.34
CA HIS A 94 2.21 -1.46 5.62
C HIS A 94 3.27 -0.44 5.18
N ASN A 95 3.27 0.72 5.84
CA ASN A 95 4.28 1.75 5.67
C ASN A 95 4.33 2.67 6.90
N LEU A 96 5.47 3.33 7.09
CA LEU A 96 5.73 4.19 8.24
C LEU A 96 4.72 5.34 8.36
N ARG A 97 4.22 5.88 7.25
CA ARG A 97 3.24 6.99 7.26
C ARG A 97 1.90 6.53 7.83
N SER A 98 1.39 5.39 7.36
CA SER A 98 0.15 4.80 7.86
C SER A 98 0.28 4.37 9.32
N PHE A 99 1.43 3.80 9.71
CA PHE A 99 1.73 3.49 11.10
C PHE A 99 1.69 4.72 12.01
N ASN A 100 2.37 5.81 11.62
CA ASN A 100 2.37 7.07 12.38
C ASN A 100 0.97 7.69 12.47
N LYS A 101 0.18 7.63 11.38
CA LYS A 101 -1.22 8.06 11.41
C LYS A 101 -2.03 7.24 12.42
N LEU A 102 -1.83 5.92 12.42
CA LEU A 102 -2.55 5.01 13.29
C LEU A 102 -2.19 5.22 14.77
N LYS A 103 -0.89 5.39 15.08
CA LYS A 103 -0.44 5.77 16.44
C LYS A 103 -1.06 7.08 16.91
N ARG A 104 -1.10 8.09 16.03
CA ARG A 104 -1.73 9.37 16.36
C ARG A 104 -3.22 9.20 16.64
N VAL A 105 -3.96 8.48 15.79
CA VAL A 105 -5.39 8.23 15.99
C VAL A 105 -5.66 7.50 17.31
N LEU A 106 -4.85 6.50 17.65
CA LEU A 106 -4.95 5.79 18.92
C LEU A 106 -4.65 6.72 20.11
N ARG A 107 -3.59 7.53 20.02
CA ARG A 107 -3.21 8.49 21.06
C ARG A 107 -4.27 9.56 21.29
N ASP A 108 -4.86 10.10 20.21
CA ASP A 108 -5.93 11.09 20.27
C ASP A 108 -7.21 10.50 20.93
N ALA A 109 -7.35 9.17 20.93
CA ALA A 109 -8.38 8.43 21.63
C ALA A 109 -7.93 7.88 23.01
N GLY A 110 -6.77 8.31 23.53
CA GLY A 110 -6.27 7.94 24.86
C GLY A 110 -5.31 6.75 24.91
N ILE A 111 -5.12 6.00 23.82
CA ILE A 111 -4.17 4.87 23.74
C ILE A 111 -2.79 5.38 23.35
N THR A 112 -1.90 5.51 24.33
CA THR A 112 -0.58 6.11 24.13
C THR A 112 0.51 5.13 23.72
N GLN A 113 0.36 3.86 24.10
CA GLN A 113 1.39 2.84 23.91
C GLN A 113 0.94 1.77 22.91
N VAL A 114 1.76 1.57 21.89
CA VAL A 114 1.58 0.57 20.83
C VAL A 114 2.94 -0.02 20.51
N VAL A 115 3.05 -1.35 20.51
CA VAL A 115 4.33 -2.05 20.30
C VAL A 115 4.29 -2.83 18.97
N PRO A 116 5.13 -2.47 17.99
CA PRO A 116 5.17 -3.17 16.71
C PRO A 116 6.02 -4.44 16.78
N PHE A 117 5.50 -5.54 16.24
CA PHE A 117 6.24 -6.78 16.02
C PHE A 117 6.03 -7.29 14.61
N ARG A 118 6.97 -8.06 14.08
CA ARG A 118 6.75 -8.88 12.89
C ARG A 118 6.13 -10.21 13.33
N SER A 119 5.05 -10.62 12.69
CA SER A 119 4.30 -11.82 13.12
C SER A 119 4.79 -13.12 12.50
N SER A 120 5.40 -13.04 11.32
CA SER A 120 5.89 -14.18 10.56
C SER A 120 6.95 -13.80 9.51
N THR A 121 7.44 -14.78 8.77
CA THR A 121 8.35 -14.57 7.63
C THR A 121 7.71 -13.85 6.46
N SER A 122 6.37 -13.71 6.42
CA SER A 122 5.66 -12.91 5.40
C SER A 122 5.85 -11.40 5.57
N SER A 123 6.52 -10.95 6.63
CA SER A 123 6.79 -9.53 6.92
C SER A 123 5.60 -8.67 7.37
N GLY A 124 4.42 -9.27 7.57
CA GLY A 124 3.28 -8.58 8.21
C GLY A 124 3.59 -8.10 9.63
N TRP A 125 2.93 -7.03 10.05
CA TRP A 125 3.09 -6.40 11.36
C TRP A 125 1.92 -6.73 12.28
N HIS A 126 2.23 -7.17 13.50
CA HIS A 126 1.31 -7.16 14.61
C HIS A 126 1.61 -5.96 15.50
N LEU A 127 0.67 -5.03 15.59
CA LEU A 127 0.76 -3.89 16.50
C LEU A 127 0.01 -4.22 17.79
N TYR A 128 0.74 -4.54 18.84
CA TYR A 128 0.17 -4.90 20.13
C TYR A 128 -0.19 -3.65 20.93
N ILE A 129 -1.38 -3.67 21.53
CA ILE A 129 -1.85 -2.67 22.48
C ILE A 129 -2.09 -3.42 23.79
N PHE A 130 -1.17 -3.28 24.74
CA PHE A 130 -1.25 -3.95 26.04
C PHE A 130 -2.07 -3.12 27.04
N PHE A 131 -2.65 -3.79 28.01
CA PHE A 131 -3.41 -3.22 29.12
C PHE A 131 -2.89 -3.75 30.46
N ASP A 132 -2.80 -2.86 31.45
CA ASP A 132 -2.39 -3.22 32.81
C ASP A 132 -3.41 -4.18 33.46
N GLU A 133 -4.70 -4.01 33.14
CA GLU A 133 -5.82 -4.81 33.63
C GLU A 133 -6.55 -5.60 32.53
N LEU A 134 -7.39 -6.56 32.95
CA LEU A 134 -8.29 -7.27 32.04
C LEU A 134 -9.40 -6.35 31.53
N VAL A 135 -9.50 -6.21 30.21
CA VAL A 135 -10.55 -5.44 29.55
C VAL A 135 -11.52 -6.34 28.79
N ASN A 136 -12.77 -5.88 28.60
CA ASN A 136 -13.78 -6.65 27.87
C ASN A 136 -13.46 -6.69 26.38
N SER A 137 -13.29 -7.91 25.83
CA SER A 137 -12.86 -8.11 24.44
C SER A 137 -13.85 -7.56 23.41
N LEU A 138 -15.15 -7.66 23.67
CA LEU A 138 -16.18 -7.18 22.74
C LEU A 138 -16.21 -5.64 22.72
N HIS A 139 -16.11 -5.01 23.89
CA HIS A 139 -16.05 -3.55 23.98
C HIS A 139 -14.78 -2.99 23.34
N LEU A 140 -13.65 -3.66 23.56
CA LEU A 140 -12.38 -3.31 22.94
C LEU A 140 -12.44 -3.39 21.42
N LYS A 141 -12.97 -4.50 20.87
CA LYS A 141 -13.19 -4.65 19.42
C LYS A 141 -14.06 -3.52 18.88
N ARG A 142 -15.23 -3.28 19.49
CA ARG A 142 -16.17 -2.25 19.04
C ARG A 142 -15.54 -0.86 19.05
N ALA A 143 -14.81 -0.52 20.11
CA ALA A 143 -14.16 0.78 20.23
C ALA A 143 -13.10 0.98 19.15
N LEU A 144 -12.22 -0.01 18.92
CA LEU A 144 -11.20 0.06 17.87
C LEU A 144 -11.81 0.10 16.47
N VAL A 145 -12.83 -0.71 16.19
CA VAL A 145 -13.54 -0.70 14.90
C VAL A 145 -14.16 0.66 14.63
N ASN A 146 -14.89 1.23 15.60
CA ASN A 146 -15.55 2.52 15.43
C ASN A 146 -14.54 3.65 15.22
N LEU A 147 -13.48 3.70 16.03
CA LEU A 147 -12.42 4.70 15.93
C LEU A 147 -11.72 4.66 14.57
N LEU A 148 -11.26 3.47 14.17
CA LEU A 148 -10.50 3.30 12.92
C LEU A 148 -11.38 3.56 11.69
N THR A 149 -12.63 3.09 11.69
CA THR A 149 -13.60 3.39 10.61
C THR A 149 -13.86 4.89 10.50
N TYR A 150 -14.13 5.57 11.62
CA TYR A 150 -14.40 7.01 11.63
C TYR A 150 -13.22 7.84 11.12
N THR A 151 -12.00 7.40 11.39
CA THR A 151 -10.76 8.09 10.97
C THR A 151 -10.24 7.67 9.58
N GLY A 152 -11.07 6.90 8.85
CA GLY A 152 -10.86 6.57 7.44
C GLY A 152 -9.94 5.37 7.20
N PHE A 153 -9.72 4.51 8.19
CA PHE A 153 -9.11 3.21 7.96
C PHE A 153 -10.16 2.21 7.49
N ARG A 154 -9.82 1.44 6.47
CA ARG A 154 -10.62 0.35 5.95
C ARG A 154 -10.21 -0.93 6.66
N ILE A 155 -11.13 -1.46 7.46
CA ILE A 155 -10.94 -2.73 8.15
C ILE A 155 -11.38 -3.83 7.19
N LYS A 156 -10.43 -4.66 6.75
CA LYS A 156 -10.67 -5.71 5.76
C LYS A 156 -9.66 -6.84 5.97
N SER A 157 -10.15 -8.07 5.82
CA SER A 157 -9.29 -9.25 5.85
C SER A 157 -8.24 -9.20 4.73
N GLY A 158 -7.00 -9.56 5.05
CA GLY A 158 -5.87 -9.44 4.13
C GLY A 158 -5.21 -8.05 4.07
N GLU A 159 -5.71 -7.06 4.81
CA GLU A 159 -5.20 -5.68 4.80
C GLU A 159 -5.00 -5.11 6.20
N LEU A 160 -6.07 -5.04 7.00
CA LEU A 160 -6.06 -4.56 8.38
C LEU A 160 -7.12 -5.32 9.16
N GLU A 161 -6.69 -6.25 9.99
CA GLU A 161 -7.53 -7.03 10.89
C GLU A 161 -7.37 -6.57 12.34
N ILE A 162 -8.44 -6.71 13.13
CA ILE A 162 -8.48 -6.26 14.53
C ILE A 162 -8.76 -7.46 15.42
N PHE A 163 -7.89 -7.65 16.40
CA PHE A 163 -8.01 -8.64 17.45
C PHE A 163 -8.11 -7.94 18.80
N PRO A 164 -9.06 -8.30 19.68
CA PRO A 164 -9.96 -9.45 19.60
C PRO A 164 -11.02 -9.36 18.48
N ASN A 165 -11.22 -10.46 17.73
CA ASN A 165 -12.23 -10.54 16.66
C ASN A 165 -13.53 -11.22 17.12
N VAL A 166 -13.94 -11.01 18.36
CA VAL A 166 -15.12 -11.67 18.94
C VAL A 166 -16.45 -11.11 18.42
N SER A 167 -17.50 -11.93 18.37
CA SER A 167 -18.88 -11.47 18.15
C SER A 167 -19.82 -12.16 19.15
N HIS A 168 -21.08 -11.73 19.23
CA HIS A 168 -22.07 -12.42 20.07
C HIS A 168 -22.37 -13.85 19.58
N ALA A 169 -22.12 -14.16 18.31
CA ALA A 169 -22.47 -15.43 17.67
C ALA A 169 -21.28 -16.34 17.38
N SER A 170 -20.04 -15.83 17.46
CA SER A 170 -18.83 -16.59 17.14
C SER A 170 -17.60 -16.09 17.89
N ALA A 171 -16.67 -17.02 18.16
CA ALA A 171 -15.35 -16.74 18.70
C ALA A 171 -14.43 -15.95 17.74
N GLY A 172 -14.84 -15.81 16.49
CA GLY A 172 -14.13 -15.03 15.47
C GLY A 172 -12.89 -15.70 14.89
N MET A 173 -12.04 -14.87 14.27
CA MET A 173 -10.75 -15.28 13.74
C MET A 173 -9.75 -15.51 14.87
N GLY A 174 -8.84 -16.46 14.69
CA GLY A 174 -7.77 -16.74 15.64
C GLY A 174 -6.49 -15.99 15.28
N LEU A 175 -5.73 -15.62 16.31
CA LEU A 175 -4.45 -14.94 16.21
C LEU A 175 -3.32 -15.91 16.52
N ARG A 176 -2.26 -15.90 15.72
CA ARG A 176 -1.05 -16.68 15.98
C ARG A 176 -0.39 -16.27 17.31
N LEU A 177 0.06 -17.24 18.11
CA LEU A 177 0.82 -16.95 19.34
C LEU A 177 2.12 -16.17 19.01
N PRO A 178 2.51 -15.19 19.83
CA PRO A 178 3.76 -14.46 19.64
C PRO A 178 4.98 -15.38 19.81
N LEU A 179 6.17 -14.87 19.44
CA LEU A 179 7.47 -15.52 19.67
C LEU A 179 7.70 -16.85 18.92
N GLN A 180 6.82 -17.23 18.00
CA GLN A 180 7.02 -18.38 17.12
C GLN A 180 7.93 -18.03 15.93
N SER A 181 8.28 -19.02 15.10
CA SER A 181 9.17 -18.83 13.95
C SER A 181 8.75 -17.66 13.04
N GLY A 182 9.71 -16.81 12.67
CA GLY A 182 9.48 -15.59 11.90
C GLY A 182 9.10 -14.36 12.71
N PHE A 183 8.89 -14.48 14.02
CA PHE A 183 8.63 -13.34 14.90
C PHE A 183 9.87 -12.44 15.04
N ALA A 184 9.69 -11.13 15.10
CA ALA A 184 10.76 -10.18 15.36
C ALA A 184 10.26 -8.95 16.13
N PHE A 185 11.13 -8.37 16.94
CA PHE A 185 10.93 -7.10 17.62
C PHE A 185 11.27 -5.98 16.63
N LEU A 186 10.32 -5.07 16.39
CA LEU A 186 10.51 -4.00 15.41
C LEU A 186 10.83 -2.68 16.10
N ASN A 187 11.67 -1.89 15.44
CA ASN A 187 11.93 -0.53 15.85
C ASN A 187 10.71 0.35 15.58
N ASP A 188 10.20 1.02 16.60
CA ASP A 188 9.04 1.91 16.47
C ASP A 188 9.27 3.11 15.51
N ARG A 189 10.52 3.49 15.23
CA ARG A 189 10.82 4.67 14.38
C ARG A 189 10.86 4.35 12.89
N ASN A 190 11.30 3.14 12.52
CA ASN A 190 11.52 2.78 11.12
C ASN A 190 10.88 1.44 10.72
N LEU A 191 10.33 0.69 11.69
CA LEU A 191 9.66 -0.61 11.53
C LEU A 191 10.57 -1.70 10.94
N GLU A 192 11.89 -1.50 11.01
CA GLU A 192 12.89 -2.53 10.73
C GLU A 192 13.07 -3.45 11.94
N SER A 193 13.56 -4.66 11.69
CA SER A 193 13.83 -5.67 12.73
C SER A 193 15.01 -5.20 13.60
N ASP A 194 14.74 -4.92 14.88
CA ASP A 194 15.78 -4.64 15.87
C ASP A 194 16.40 -5.95 16.36
N ILE A 195 15.55 -6.93 16.69
CA ILE A 195 15.97 -8.24 17.19
C ILE A 195 15.08 -9.33 16.59
N GLU A 196 15.72 -10.32 15.97
CA GLU A 196 15.02 -11.49 15.46
C GLU A 196 14.77 -12.50 16.58
N ARG A 197 13.59 -13.15 16.60
CA ARG A 197 13.27 -14.13 17.65
C ARG A 197 14.33 -15.23 17.76
N TRP A 198 14.89 -15.70 16.65
CA TRP A 198 15.88 -16.79 16.65
C TRP A 198 17.24 -16.40 17.22
N GLU A 199 17.51 -15.11 17.42
CA GLU A 199 18.73 -14.59 18.07
C GLU A 199 18.65 -14.68 19.60
N LEU A 200 17.44 -14.84 20.15
CA LEU A 200 17.20 -14.90 21.60
C LEU A 200 17.03 -16.34 22.08
N SER A 201 17.56 -16.63 23.27
CA SER A 201 17.16 -17.83 24.01
C SER A 201 15.66 -17.75 24.33
N PRO A 202 14.96 -18.89 24.51
CA PRO A 202 13.54 -18.89 24.86
C PRO A 202 13.20 -18.06 26.10
N THR A 203 14.03 -18.11 27.14
CA THR A 203 13.86 -17.28 28.35
C THR A 203 13.97 -15.78 28.06
N LYS A 204 15.01 -15.35 27.33
CA LYS A 204 15.19 -13.94 26.94
C LYS A 204 14.07 -13.44 26.03
N ALA A 205 13.54 -14.30 25.17
CA ALA A 205 12.43 -13.94 24.31
C ALA A 205 11.13 -13.69 25.10
N LEU A 206 10.87 -14.48 26.15
CA LEU A 206 9.76 -14.22 27.07
C LEU A 206 9.97 -12.91 27.82
N ASP A 207 11.18 -12.71 28.37
CA ASP A 207 11.57 -11.52 29.11
C ASP A 207 11.34 -10.24 28.30
N TYR A 208 11.87 -10.18 27.07
CA TYR A 208 11.69 -9.03 26.17
C TYR A 208 10.23 -8.77 25.82
N PHE A 209 9.44 -9.83 25.61
CA PHE A 209 8.02 -9.66 25.30
C PHE A 209 7.23 -9.17 26.50
N LEU A 210 7.54 -9.67 27.70
CA LEU A 210 6.88 -9.25 28.94
C LEU A 210 7.31 -7.86 29.39
N ASP A 211 8.58 -7.50 29.22
CA ASP A 211 9.04 -6.13 29.42
C ASP A 211 8.26 -5.16 28.52
N ALA A 212 8.12 -5.48 27.23
CA ALA A 212 7.26 -4.69 26.34
C ALA A 212 5.79 -4.68 26.79
N ALA A 213 5.24 -5.81 27.25
CA ALA A 213 3.86 -5.89 27.70
C ALA A 213 3.59 -5.07 28.97
N ASN A 214 4.55 -5.02 29.89
CA ASN A 214 4.42 -4.34 31.17
C ASN A 214 4.79 -2.86 31.08
N SER A 215 5.93 -2.55 30.48
CA SER A 215 6.47 -1.19 30.35
C SER A 215 5.68 -0.33 29.36
N CYS A 216 4.98 -0.95 28.40
CA CYS A 216 4.14 -0.26 27.40
C CYS A 216 2.64 -0.58 27.58
N SER A 217 2.20 -0.89 28.79
CA SER A 217 0.78 -1.11 29.09
C SER A 217 -0.01 0.21 29.12
N ASN A 218 -1.24 0.17 28.61
CA ASN A 218 -2.20 1.26 28.74
C ASN A 218 -3.12 0.98 29.94
N THR A 219 -3.42 2.03 30.69
CA THR A 219 -4.23 1.92 31.91
C THR A 219 -5.71 1.65 31.61
N ARG A 220 -6.42 1.13 32.61
CA ARG A 220 -7.88 1.02 32.56
C ARG A 220 -8.57 2.34 32.21
N ALA A 221 -8.08 3.46 32.74
CA ALA A 221 -8.61 4.80 32.44
C ALA A 221 -8.42 5.19 30.97
N GLN A 222 -7.27 4.86 30.38
CA GLN A 222 -7.02 5.07 28.94
C GLN A 222 -7.94 4.22 28.07
N PHE A 223 -8.23 2.98 28.49
CA PHE A 223 -9.23 2.16 27.81
C PHE A 223 -10.64 2.77 27.88
N GLU A 224 -11.05 3.33 29.02
CA GLU A 224 -12.34 4.02 29.14
C GLU A 224 -12.42 5.27 28.27
N GLU A 225 -11.31 6.01 28.16
CA GLU A 225 -11.21 7.16 27.27
C GLU A 225 -11.38 6.75 25.79
N LEU A 226 -10.73 5.64 25.39
CA LEU A 226 -10.94 5.05 24.07
C LEU A 226 -12.43 4.72 23.82
N GLN A 227 -13.11 4.14 24.80
CA GLN A 227 -14.53 3.81 24.67
C GLN A 227 -15.41 5.06 24.52
N LYS A 228 -15.15 6.11 25.31
CA LYS A 228 -15.88 7.38 25.23
C LYS A 228 -15.65 8.04 23.87
N HIS A 229 -14.39 8.14 23.45
CA HIS A 229 -14.02 8.73 22.17
C HIS A 229 -14.63 7.97 21.00
N ALA A 230 -14.54 6.63 21.00
CA ALA A 230 -15.11 5.79 19.96
C ALA A 230 -16.64 5.88 19.89
N THR A 231 -17.32 6.04 21.03
CA THR A 231 -18.78 6.28 21.08
C THR A 231 -19.12 7.62 20.44
N LEU A 232 -18.39 8.68 20.78
CA LEU A 232 -18.57 10.02 20.17
C LEU A 232 -18.33 9.98 18.65
N CYS A 233 -17.32 9.24 18.19
CA CYS A 233 -17.06 9.03 16.77
C CYS A 233 -18.23 8.32 16.08
N ALA A 234 -18.77 7.26 16.70
CA ALA A 234 -19.93 6.54 16.17
C ALA A 234 -21.18 7.42 16.10
N GLU A 235 -21.49 8.16 17.16
CA GLU A 235 -22.63 9.10 17.17
C GLU A 235 -22.49 10.19 16.11
N LYS A 236 -21.28 10.70 15.88
CA LYS A 236 -21.01 11.66 14.81
C LYS A 236 -21.24 11.02 13.43
N LEU A 237 -20.80 9.77 13.24
CA LEU A 237 -21.03 9.04 12.00
C LEU A 237 -22.52 8.79 11.76
N ASP A 238 -23.27 8.40 12.79
CA ASP A 238 -24.71 8.18 12.73
C ASP A 238 -25.47 9.48 12.45
N LYS A 239 -25.09 10.60 13.08
CA LYS A 239 -25.66 11.92 12.79
C LYS A 239 -25.40 12.35 11.36
N VAL A 240 -24.18 12.19 10.85
CA VAL A 240 -23.85 12.47 9.45
C VAL A 240 -24.67 11.58 8.51
N THR A 241 -24.84 10.31 8.85
CA THR A 241 -25.61 9.34 8.06
C THR A 241 -27.11 9.67 8.08
N ALA A 242 -27.66 10.03 9.23
CA ALA A 242 -29.05 10.43 9.41
C ALA A 242 -29.37 11.77 8.71
N LEU A 243 -28.46 12.75 8.78
CA LEU A 243 -28.59 14.02 8.04
C LEU A 243 -28.57 13.80 6.52
N ARG A 244 -27.83 12.80 6.03
CA ARG A 244 -27.85 12.39 4.61
C ARG A 244 -29.14 11.65 4.23
N ALA A 245 -29.84 11.06 5.19
CA ALA A 245 -31.07 10.30 4.97
C ALA A 245 -32.36 11.15 5.00
N GLN A 246 -32.31 12.43 5.38
CA GLN A 246 -33.49 13.29 5.40
C GLN A 246 -33.85 13.79 3.98
N PRO A 247 -35.14 13.70 3.57
CA PRO A 247 -35.59 14.25 2.29
C PRO A 247 -35.56 15.79 2.33
N ARG A 248 -34.79 16.39 1.43
CA ARG A 248 -34.74 17.86 1.28
C ARG A 248 -36.06 18.37 0.71
N THR A 249 -36.68 19.34 1.39
CA THR A 249 -37.89 20.03 0.92
C THR A 249 -37.58 20.81 -0.37
N PRO A 250 -38.42 20.69 -1.42
CA PRO A 250 -38.11 21.28 -2.73
C PRO A 250 -38.42 22.78 -2.73
N GLY A 251 -37.38 23.60 -2.49
CA GLY A 251 -37.41 25.02 -2.78
C GLY A 251 -36.90 25.29 -4.19
N ASN A 252 -37.82 25.58 -5.11
CA ASN A 252 -37.66 26.21 -6.42
C ASN A 252 -36.41 25.82 -7.25
N VAL A 253 -36.49 24.69 -7.95
CA VAL A 253 -35.67 24.47 -9.16
C VAL A 253 -36.57 23.90 -10.26
N ILE A 254 -36.64 24.62 -11.38
CA ILE A 254 -37.42 24.28 -12.57
C ILE A 254 -36.94 22.91 -13.10
N ALA A 255 -37.84 21.94 -13.16
CA ALA A 255 -37.58 20.64 -13.76
C ALA A 255 -37.63 20.73 -15.29
N MET A 256 -36.57 20.29 -15.96
CA MET A 256 -36.54 20.01 -17.41
C MET A 256 -36.38 18.50 -17.62
N PRO A 257 -36.89 17.95 -18.75
CA PRO A 257 -37.36 16.57 -18.80
C PRO A 257 -36.25 15.53 -18.78
N ASP A 258 -36.57 14.47 -18.03
CA ASP A 258 -35.79 13.29 -17.72
C ASP A 258 -35.46 12.48 -19.00
N ARG A 259 -34.22 12.52 -19.46
CA ARG A 259 -33.72 11.60 -20.49
C ARG A 259 -32.90 10.52 -19.81
N LYS A 260 -33.58 9.44 -19.40
CA LYS A 260 -32.98 8.23 -18.83
C LYS A 260 -31.96 7.64 -19.80
N VAL A 261 -30.68 7.90 -19.54
CA VAL A 261 -29.57 7.12 -20.12
C VAL A 261 -29.10 6.17 -19.03
N LYS A 262 -29.40 4.88 -19.19
CA LYS A 262 -28.83 3.82 -18.35
C LYS A 262 -27.34 3.68 -18.69
N ILE A 263 -26.47 4.00 -17.74
CA ILE A 263 -25.09 3.53 -17.74
C ILE A 263 -24.84 2.96 -16.35
N ALA A 264 -24.86 1.62 -16.24
CA ALA A 264 -24.53 0.91 -15.02
C ALA A 264 -23.01 0.68 -14.97
N GLY A 265 -22.29 1.60 -14.31
CA GLY A 265 -20.89 1.43 -13.91
C GLY A 265 -20.76 0.94 -12.46
N GLN A 266 -19.62 0.37 -12.09
CA GLN A 266 -19.36 -0.24 -10.78
C GLN A 266 -19.55 0.76 -9.61
N HIS A 267 -19.36 2.05 -9.86
CA HIS A 267 -19.49 3.12 -8.87
C HIS A 267 -20.77 3.97 -9.02
N THR A 268 -21.75 3.52 -9.80
CA THR A 268 -22.96 4.34 -10.08
C THR A 268 -23.75 4.64 -8.82
N GLU A 269 -23.88 3.67 -7.91
CA GLU A 269 -24.59 3.83 -6.65
C GLU A 269 -23.82 4.74 -5.68
N ASP A 270 -22.49 4.59 -5.61
CA ASP A 270 -21.60 5.43 -4.80
C ASP A 270 -21.67 6.90 -5.22
N VAL A 271 -21.65 7.16 -6.53
CA VAL A 271 -21.70 8.53 -7.08
C VAL A 271 -23.12 9.10 -6.98
N ALA A 272 -24.16 8.29 -7.20
CA ALA A 272 -25.54 8.73 -7.00
C ALA A 272 -25.81 9.15 -5.55
N ALA A 273 -25.24 8.43 -4.57
CA ALA A 273 -25.33 8.80 -3.16
C ALA A 273 -24.69 10.16 -2.84
N ILE A 274 -23.66 10.57 -3.59
CA ILE A 274 -22.97 11.84 -3.40
C ILE A 274 -23.76 13.01 -4.02
N PHE A 275 -24.31 12.84 -5.22
CA PHE A 275 -24.99 13.91 -5.94
C PHE A 275 -26.49 14.01 -5.67
N SER A 276 -27.09 13.02 -4.97
CA SER A 276 -28.55 12.85 -4.78
C SER A 276 -29.35 12.60 -6.06
N VAL A 277 -29.01 13.29 -7.16
CA VAL A 277 -29.47 13.04 -8.53
C VAL A 277 -28.26 13.09 -9.44
N MET A 278 -28.06 12.07 -10.27
CA MET A 278 -26.90 11.97 -11.14
C MET A 278 -26.85 13.14 -12.14
N PRO A 279 -25.75 13.93 -12.14
CA PRO A 279 -25.59 14.99 -13.12
C PRO A 279 -25.62 14.43 -14.56
N PRO A 280 -26.26 15.12 -15.52
CA PRO A 280 -26.31 14.67 -16.90
C PRO A 280 -24.91 14.43 -17.48
N GLY A 281 -24.71 13.26 -18.08
CA GLY A 281 -23.45 12.88 -18.74
C GLY A 281 -22.32 12.46 -17.79
N ILE A 282 -22.54 12.42 -16.48
CA ILE A 282 -21.51 11.97 -15.55
C ILE A 282 -21.24 10.47 -15.76
N ARG A 283 -19.96 10.14 -15.98
CA ARG A 283 -19.44 8.78 -15.92
C ARG A 283 -18.98 8.49 -14.49
N ALA A 284 -19.75 7.69 -13.76
CA ALA A 284 -19.52 7.42 -12.34
C ALA A 284 -18.11 6.88 -12.05
N ASP A 285 -17.64 5.92 -12.86
CA ASP A 285 -16.33 5.30 -12.65
C ASP A 285 -15.18 6.28 -12.90
N ASP A 286 -15.27 7.12 -13.93
CA ASP A 286 -14.25 8.14 -14.23
C ASP A 286 -14.22 9.21 -13.13
N TRP A 287 -15.40 9.62 -12.63
CA TRP A 287 -15.51 10.59 -11.54
C TRP A 287 -14.92 10.03 -10.25
N PHE A 288 -15.20 8.76 -9.93
CA PHE A 288 -14.71 8.09 -8.72
C PHE A 288 -13.19 7.86 -8.77
N ARG A 289 -12.65 7.46 -9.92
CA ARG A 289 -11.19 7.38 -10.13
C ARG A 289 -10.54 8.76 -10.02
N GLY A 290 -11.18 9.80 -10.55
CA GLY A 290 -10.70 11.18 -10.44
C GLY A 290 -10.64 11.65 -9.00
N ARG A 291 -11.65 11.31 -8.19
CA ARG A 291 -11.65 11.55 -6.74
C ARG A 291 -10.48 10.86 -6.04
N THR A 292 -10.16 9.63 -6.46
CA THR A 292 -9.02 8.87 -5.95
C THR A 292 -7.71 9.56 -6.31
N TYR A 293 -7.49 9.90 -7.58
CA TYR A 293 -6.29 10.63 -8.01
C TYR A 293 -6.15 11.99 -7.34
N HIS A 294 -7.25 12.70 -7.08
CA HIS A 294 -7.24 13.94 -6.32
C HIS A 294 -6.75 13.70 -4.88
N ALA A 295 -7.21 12.62 -4.24
CA ALA A 295 -6.85 12.29 -2.86
C ALA A 295 -5.41 11.74 -2.71
N THR A 296 -4.98 10.83 -3.58
CA THR A 296 -3.75 10.04 -3.40
C THR A 296 -2.66 10.33 -4.43
N GLY A 297 -3.00 10.99 -5.54
CA GLY A 297 -2.08 11.15 -6.66
C GLY A 297 -1.86 9.87 -7.46
N LEU A 298 -0.80 9.84 -8.28
CA LEU A 298 -0.42 8.63 -9.03
C LEU A 298 0.13 7.58 -8.06
N SER A 299 -0.38 6.35 -8.13
CA SER A 299 0.06 5.22 -7.30
C SER A 299 1.03 4.28 -8.03
N GLY A 300 1.22 4.47 -9.34
CA GLY A 300 2.12 3.67 -10.15
C GLY A 300 2.45 4.31 -11.51
N PRO A 301 3.40 3.73 -12.25
CA PRO A 301 3.78 4.21 -13.58
C PRO A 301 2.61 4.09 -14.57
N SER A 302 2.67 4.86 -15.66
CA SER A 302 1.70 4.83 -16.78
C SER A 302 0.27 5.25 -16.44
N GLN A 303 0.02 5.83 -15.27
CA GLN A 303 -1.31 6.32 -14.86
C GLN A 303 -1.61 7.76 -15.28
N ARG A 304 -0.62 8.51 -15.80
CA ARG A 304 -0.75 9.96 -16.10
C ARG A 304 -1.97 10.29 -16.97
N ALA A 305 -2.13 9.61 -18.10
CA ALA A 305 -3.20 9.93 -19.04
C ALA A 305 -4.59 9.63 -18.47
N ASP A 306 -4.75 8.50 -17.77
CA ASP A 306 -5.99 8.16 -17.08
C ASP A 306 -6.28 9.14 -15.94
N ALA A 307 -5.26 9.53 -15.18
CA ALA A 307 -5.40 10.52 -14.11
C ALA A 307 -5.82 11.89 -14.63
N ILE A 308 -5.24 12.38 -15.74
CA ILE A 308 -5.63 13.65 -16.36
C ILE A 308 -7.11 13.61 -16.79
N HIS A 309 -7.53 12.54 -17.48
CA HIS A 309 -8.91 12.37 -17.92
C HIS A 309 -9.89 12.32 -16.74
N CYS A 310 -9.59 11.49 -15.74
CA CYS A 310 -10.44 11.30 -14.57
C CYS A 310 -10.48 12.54 -13.66
N LEU A 311 -9.35 13.23 -13.46
CA LEU A 311 -9.30 14.50 -12.70
C LEU A 311 -10.10 15.60 -13.39
N SER A 312 -9.99 15.73 -14.71
CA SER A 312 -10.82 16.67 -15.46
C SER A 312 -12.30 16.37 -15.25
N HIS A 313 -12.70 15.11 -15.35
CA HIS A 313 -14.08 14.68 -15.14
C HIS A 313 -14.56 14.90 -13.69
N TYR A 314 -13.71 14.64 -12.69
CA TYR A 314 -14.01 14.90 -11.28
C TYR A 314 -14.20 16.39 -10.99
N LEU A 315 -13.27 17.23 -11.44
CA LEU A 315 -13.34 18.68 -11.26
C LEU A 315 -14.50 19.31 -12.04
N PHE A 316 -14.84 18.76 -13.21
CA PHE A 316 -15.97 19.23 -14.02
C PHE A 316 -17.29 19.20 -13.26
N TYR A 317 -17.55 18.12 -12.53
CA TYR A 317 -18.77 17.95 -11.73
C TYR A 317 -18.61 18.42 -10.28
N GLY A 318 -17.38 18.64 -9.82
CA GLY A 318 -17.07 18.94 -8.43
C GLY A 318 -17.33 17.74 -7.51
N ASP A 319 -17.27 17.98 -6.21
CA ASP A 319 -17.57 16.97 -5.18
C ASP A 319 -18.33 17.59 -4.01
N PRO A 320 -19.67 17.46 -4.01
CA PRO A 320 -20.53 17.98 -2.95
C PRO A 320 -20.16 17.44 -1.56
N SER A 321 -19.57 16.24 -1.47
CA SER A 321 -19.26 15.62 -0.18
C SER A 321 -18.06 16.25 0.54
N CYS A 322 -17.20 16.98 -0.19
CA CYS A 322 -16.09 17.76 0.36
C CYS A 322 -16.17 19.25 0.00
N ALA A 323 -17.36 19.72 -0.42
CA ALA A 323 -17.61 21.10 -0.85
C ALA A 323 -16.66 21.59 -1.97
N LEU A 324 -16.21 20.69 -2.84
CA LEU A 324 -15.42 21.04 -4.01
C LEU A 324 -16.36 21.59 -5.09
N PRO A 325 -16.22 22.86 -5.51
CA PRO A 325 -17.09 23.45 -6.51
C PRO A 325 -16.88 22.79 -7.87
N ALA A 326 -17.98 22.68 -8.63
CA ALA A 326 -17.92 22.22 -10.02
C ALA A 326 -17.25 23.27 -10.90
N LEU A 327 -16.11 22.91 -11.48
CA LEU A 327 -15.45 23.69 -12.52
C LEU A 327 -15.99 23.21 -13.85
N GLY A 328 -17.24 23.55 -14.19
CA GLY A 328 -17.92 23.11 -15.41
C GLY A 328 -17.50 23.91 -16.66
N TYR A 329 -18.40 24.07 -17.62
CA TYR A 329 -18.14 24.93 -18.79
C TYR A 329 -17.87 26.39 -18.36
N GLY A 330 -16.88 27.04 -18.98
CA GLY A 330 -16.47 28.42 -18.67
C GLY A 330 -15.40 28.53 -17.58
N TYR A 331 -14.91 27.39 -17.07
CA TYR A 331 -13.83 27.28 -16.09
C TYR A 331 -12.67 26.43 -16.62
N GLU A 332 -12.46 26.44 -17.94
CA GLU A 332 -11.45 25.62 -18.61
C GLU A 332 -10.05 25.92 -18.06
N THR A 333 -9.72 27.21 -17.91
CA THR A 333 -8.41 27.66 -17.41
C THR A 333 -8.20 27.27 -15.95
N GLU A 334 -9.21 27.43 -15.10
CA GLU A 334 -9.15 27.05 -13.68
C GLU A 334 -9.02 25.54 -13.51
N ARG A 335 -9.76 24.77 -14.33
CA ARG A 335 -9.69 23.30 -14.34
C ARG A 335 -8.32 22.83 -14.82
N GLU A 336 -7.75 23.44 -15.86
CA GLU A 336 -6.40 23.15 -16.34
C GLU A 336 -5.35 23.39 -15.24
N LEU A 337 -5.40 24.57 -14.60
CA LEU A 337 -4.50 24.93 -13.50
C LEU A 337 -4.63 23.97 -12.32
N ALA A 338 -5.85 23.58 -11.96
CA ALA A 338 -6.11 22.63 -10.88
C ALA A 338 -5.51 21.25 -11.20
N ILE A 339 -5.74 20.70 -12.40
CA ILE A 339 -5.18 19.41 -12.80
C ILE A 339 -3.66 19.46 -12.79
N LYS A 340 -3.07 20.53 -13.32
CA LYS A 340 -1.62 20.74 -13.35
C LYS A 340 -1.05 20.76 -11.93
N GLN A 341 -1.60 21.57 -11.03
CA GLN A 341 -1.17 21.65 -9.63
C GLN A 341 -1.31 20.32 -8.90
N ILE A 342 -2.43 19.61 -9.06
CA ILE A 342 -2.65 18.30 -8.44
C ILE A 342 -1.57 17.32 -8.89
N LEU A 343 -1.27 17.27 -10.20
CA LEU A 343 -0.29 16.34 -10.72
C LEU A 343 1.14 16.75 -10.39
N GLU A 344 1.49 18.03 -10.41
CA GLU A 344 2.81 18.51 -9.95
C GLU A 344 3.07 18.17 -8.48
N LEU A 345 2.06 18.32 -7.62
CA LEU A 345 2.18 18.03 -6.20
C LEU A 345 2.09 16.54 -5.87
N ARG A 346 1.41 15.74 -6.71
CA ARG A 346 0.98 14.37 -6.36
C ARG A 346 1.25 13.33 -7.46
N HIS A 347 2.20 13.56 -8.36
CA HIS A 347 2.64 12.50 -9.28
C HIS A 347 3.55 11.47 -8.61
N ASN A 348 3.98 11.69 -7.36
CA ASN A 348 4.74 10.75 -6.52
C ASN A 348 5.98 10.12 -7.21
N GLY A 349 6.64 10.88 -8.10
CA GLY A 349 7.77 10.37 -8.89
C GLY A 349 7.40 9.42 -10.05
N PHE A 350 6.13 9.06 -10.22
CA PHE A 350 5.69 8.07 -11.23
C PHE A 350 5.47 8.62 -12.64
N SER A 351 5.66 9.92 -12.87
CA SER A 351 5.64 10.53 -14.20
C SER A 351 6.94 11.25 -14.51
N LYS A 352 7.74 10.71 -15.43
CA LYS A 352 8.99 11.34 -15.90
C LYS A 352 8.71 12.58 -16.75
N ASP A 353 7.62 12.58 -17.52
CA ASP A 353 7.25 13.66 -18.43
C ASP A 353 6.86 14.93 -17.65
N LEU A 354 6.10 14.77 -16.55
CA LEU A 354 5.75 15.89 -15.66
C LEU A 354 6.99 16.42 -14.92
N ASN A 355 7.85 15.53 -14.43
CA ASN A 355 9.13 15.91 -13.80
C ASN A 355 10.05 16.75 -14.70
N LYS A 356 9.97 16.54 -16.02
CA LYS A 356 10.78 17.24 -17.02
C LYS A 356 10.05 18.43 -17.67
N GLY A 357 8.79 18.68 -17.31
CA GLY A 357 7.97 19.71 -17.94
C GLY A 357 7.74 19.48 -19.43
N GLU A 358 7.63 18.22 -19.89
CA GLU A 358 7.50 17.93 -21.32
C GLU A 358 6.18 18.49 -21.90
N ALA A 359 6.28 19.11 -23.07
CA ALA A 359 5.17 19.80 -23.74
C ALA A 359 3.96 18.91 -24.02
N ASP A 360 4.16 17.60 -24.21
CA ASP A 360 3.05 16.65 -24.43
C ASP A 360 2.18 16.48 -23.17
N ALA A 361 2.78 16.54 -21.97
CA ALA A 361 2.02 16.43 -20.73
C ALA A 361 1.12 17.65 -20.49
N VAL A 362 1.64 18.84 -20.74
CA VAL A 362 0.88 20.10 -20.69
C VAL A 362 -0.25 20.07 -21.74
N SER A 363 0.06 19.67 -22.97
CA SER A 363 -0.91 19.56 -24.06
C SER A 363 -2.02 18.53 -23.79
N GLN A 364 -1.77 17.50 -22.99
CA GLN A 364 -2.80 16.55 -22.58
C GLN A 364 -3.73 17.15 -21.51
N ILE A 365 -3.20 17.90 -20.56
CA ILE A 365 -3.98 18.59 -19.52
C ILE A 365 -4.89 19.64 -20.16
N GLU A 366 -4.33 20.47 -21.04
CA GLU A 366 -5.09 21.48 -21.80
C GLU A 366 -6.23 20.84 -22.60
N ARG A 367 -5.97 19.74 -23.32
CA ARG A 367 -7.01 19.03 -24.08
C ARG A 367 -8.11 18.44 -23.19
N ALA A 368 -7.75 17.90 -22.04
CA ALA A 368 -8.72 17.33 -21.11
C ALA A 368 -9.56 18.43 -20.44
N ALA A 369 -8.94 19.57 -20.13
CA ALA A 369 -9.64 20.72 -19.57
C ALA A 369 -10.55 21.39 -20.61
N ASN A 370 -10.14 21.50 -21.87
CA ASN A 370 -10.94 22.13 -22.94
C ASN A 370 -11.88 21.17 -23.68
N TRP A 371 -12.16 19.99 -23.12
CA TRP A 371 -13.00 19.01 -23.79
C TRP A 371 -14.46 19.49 -23.88
N ILE A 372 -15.02 19.45 -25.09
CA ILE A 372 -16.41 19.80 -25.38
C ILE A 372 -17.11 18.63 -26.10
N PRO A 373 -18.38 18.32 -25.76
CA PRO A 373 -19.17 17.29 -26.45
C PRO A 373 -19.34 17.57 -27.95
N PRO A 374 -19.46 16.54 -28.81
CA PRO A 374 -19.56 16.70 -30.27
C PRO A 374 -20.62 17.70 -30.74
N HIS A 375 -21.78 17.75 -30.08
CA HIS A 375 -22.89 18.65 -30.44
C HIS A 375 -22.65 20.13 -30.10
N ARG A 376 -21.56 20.45 -29.38
CA ARG A 376 -21.15 21.82 -29.02
C ARG A 376 -19.84 22.26 -29.69
N ARG A 377 -19.22 21.39 -30.51
CA ARG A 377 -18.00 21.74 -31.24
C ARG A 377 -18.37 22.61 -32.43
N GLN A 378 -17.73 23.77 -32.57
CA GLN A 378 -17.84 24.60 -33.77
C GLN A 378 -16.91 24.10 -34.88
N ASP A 379 -15.85 23.34 -34.52
CA ASP A 379 -14.84 22.81 -35.43
C ASP A 379 -14.76 21.26 -35.41
N GLU A 380 -14.35 20.67 -36.53
CA GLU A 380 -14.09 19.23 -36.62
C GLU A 380 -12.93 18.79 -35.70
N PRO A 381 -13.06 17.64 -35.00
CA PRO A 381 -12.03 17.18 -34.07
C PRO A 381 -10.73 16.79 -34.80
N LYS A 382 -9.66 17.56 -34.57
CA LYS A 382 -8.31 17.20 -35.02
C LYS A 382 -7.83 15.95 -34.28
N LYS A 383 -7.73 14.82 -34.99
CA LYS A 383 -7.23 13.55 -34.45
C LYS A 383 -5.74 13.68 -34.13
N TYR A 384 -5.35 13.40 -32.89
CA TYR A 384 -3.95 13.38 -32.48
C TYR A 384 -3.21 12.26 -33.22
N ALA A 385 -2.18 12.62 -33.97
CA ALA A 385 -1.19 11.69 -34.49
C ALA A 385 0.15 12.02 -33.81
N PRO A 386 0.79 11.08 -33.11
CA PRO A 386 2.11 11.32 -32.53
C PRO A 386 3.08 11.62 -33.67
N VAL A 387 3.64 12.83 -33.71
CA VAL A 387 4.68 13.21 -34.67
C VAL A 387 5.97 12.55 -34.20
N GLN A 388 6.25 11.33 -34.69
CA GLN A 388 7.52 10.67 -34.41
C GLN A 388 8.65 11.51 -35.02
N PRO A 389 9.68 11.90 -34.24
CA PRO A 389 10.82 12.61 -34.79
C PRO A 389 11.46 11.80 -35.91
N ILE A 390 11.75 12.45 -37.05
CA ILE A 390 12.35 11.80 -38.23
C ILE A 390 13.67 11.10 -37.87
N SER A 391 14.42 11.65 -36.89
CA SER A 391 15.63 11.04 -36.34
C SER A 391 15.37 9.67 -35.71
N TRP A 392 14.25 9.48 -35.02
CA TRP A 392 13.90 8.24 -34.33
C TRP A 392 13.51 7.11 -35.30
N VAL A 393 12.79 7.48 -36.37
CA VAL A 393 12.46 6.54 -37.45
C VAL A 393 13.73 6.07 -38.17
N ARG A 394 14.66 6.99 -38.45
CA ARG A 394 15.96 6.67 -39.07
C ARG A 394 16.84 5.81 -38.15
N GLU A 395 16.94 6.16 -36.88
CA GLU A 395 17.73 5.44 -35.87
C GLU A 395 17.23 4.00 -35.69
N ASN A 396 15.91 3.79 -35.58
CA ASN A 396 15.33 2.45 -35.46
C ASN A 396 15.51 1.62 -36.73
N ALA A 397 15.38 2.25 -37.91
CA ALA A 397 15.67 1.59 -39.18
C ALA A 397 17.15 1.16 -39.26
N ASN A 398 18.08 2.02 -38.83
CA ASN A 398 19.52 1.72 -38.80
C ASN A 398 19.84 0.57 -37.86
N ARG A 399 19.25 0.54 -36.65
CA ARG A 399 19.44 -0.56 -35.68
C ARG A 399 18.88 -1.89 -36.19
N LYS A 400 17.73 -1.86 -36.88
CA LYS A 400 17.15 -3.04 -37.53
C LYS A 400 18.07 -3.56 -38.64
N VAL A 401 18.59 -2.69 -39.49
CA VAL A 401 19.53 -3.06 -40.56
C VAL A 401 20.84 -3.63 -39.99
N ASP A 402 21.38 -3.01 -38.95
CA ASP A 402 22.60 -3.48 -38.27
C ASP A 402 22.41 -4.87 -37.65
N ALA A 403 21.33 -5.08 -36.89
CA ALA A 403 21.04 -6.37 -36.26
C ALA A 403 20.91 -7.49 -37.30
N ARG A 404 20.19 -7.23 -38.42
CA ARG A 404 20.07 -8.20 -39.52
C ARG A 404 21.40 -8.51 -40.18
N LYS A 405 22.26 -7.50 -40.42
CA LYS A 405 23.61 -7.70 -40.97
C LYS A 405 24.48 -8.56 -40.05
N ARG A 406 24.44 -8.32 -38.74
CA ARG A 406 25.22 -9.12 -37.77
C ARG A 406 24.76 -10.57 -37.70
N ILE A 407 23.45 -10.81 -37.71
CA ILE A 407 22.88 -12.16 -37.73
C ILE A 407 23.25 -12.88 -39.04
N GLN A 408 23.13 -12.21 -40.19
CA GLN A 408 23.51 -12.77 -41.50
C GLN A 408 25.01 -13.13 -41.54
N SER A 409 25.89 -12.21 -41.12
CA SER A 409 27.33 -12.45 -41.12
C SER A 409 27.73 -13.57 -40.16
N ALA A 410 27.08 -13.65 -38.98
CA ALA A 410 27.30 -14.74 -38.03
C ALA A 410 26.84 -16.09 -38.59
N LEU A 411 25.69 -16.12 -39.27
CA LEU A 411 25.16 -17.32 -39.91
C LEU A 411 26.08 -17.81 -41.05
N GLU A 412 26.56 -16.89 -41.90
CA GLU A 412 27.49 -17.23 -42.99
C GLU A 412 28.83 -17.75 -42.46
N LYS A 413 29.36 -17.17 -41.38
CA LYS A 413 30.56 -17.68 -40.69
C LYS A 413 30.38 -19.08 -40.13
N LEU A 414 29.21 -19.38 -39.56
CA LEU A 414 28.92 -20.70 -39.03
C LEU A 414 28.68 -21.73 -40.14
N LYS A 415 28.05 -21.32 -41.25
CA LYS A 415 27.89 -22.14 -42.46
C LYS A 415 29.24 -22.46 -43.12
N SER A 416 30.12 -21.46 -43.26
CA SER A 416 31.44 -21.65 -43.90
C SER A 416 32.40 -22.49 -43.06
N ALA A 417 32.21 -22.52 -41.73
CA ALA A 417 32.97 -23.38 -40.84
C ALA A 417 32.52 -24.85 -40.87
N SER A 418 31.41 -25.20 -41.55
CA SER A 418 30.83 -26.55 -41.58
C SER A 418 30.58 -27.17 -40.20
N VAL A 419 30.29 -26.32 -39.19
CA VAL A 419 30.02 -26.75 -37.82
C VAL A 419 28.52 -26.71 -37.57
N LYS A 420 27.94 -27.84 -37.12
CA LYS A 420 26.58 -27.87 -36.56
C LYS A 420 26.52 -26.86 -35.40
N PHE A 421 25.69 -25.82 -35.52
CA PHE A 421 25.64 -24.74 -34.54
C PHE A 421 24.30 -24.71 -33.81
N THR A 422 24.33 -24.36 -32.52
CA THR A 422 23.11 -24.15 -31.73
C THR A 422 22.64 -22.69 -31.82
N THR A 423 21.39 -22.44 -31.42
CA THR A 423 20.88 -21.06 -31.28
C THR A 423 21.72 -20.21 -30.30
N VAL A 424 22.41 -20.84 -29.35
CA VAL A 424 23.32 -20.18 -28.39
C VAL A 424 24.62 -19.76 -29.06
N ASP A 425 25.13 -20.56 -30.01
CA ASP A 425 26.36 -20.24 -30.74
C ASP A 425 26.13 -19.12 -31.75
N LEU A 426 24.97 -19.14 -32.43
CA LEU A 426 24.56 -18.07 -33.33
C LEU A 426 24.36 -16.74 -32.57
N GLN A 427 23.79 -16.79 -31.37
CA GLN A 427 23.65 -15.61 -30.50
C GLN A 427 25.01 -15.01 -30.11
N LYS A 428 25.97 -15.86 -29.70
CA LYS A 428 27.34 -15.43 -29.33
C LYS A 428 28.08 -14.83 -30.53
N SER A 429 27.94 -15.43 -31.72
CA SER A 429 28.59 -14.97 -32.94
C SER A 429 27.98 -13.65 -33.47
N ALA A 430 26.66 -13.48 -33.37
CA ALA A 430 25.95 -12.26 -33.82
C ALA A 430 26.00 -11.10 -32.81
N GLN A 431 26.46 -11.35 -31.58
CA GLN A 431 26.52 -10.36 -30.48
C GLN A 431 25.16 -9.67 -30.25
N CYS A 432 24.07 -10.44 -30.26
CA CYS A 432 22.72 -9.91 -30.06
C CYS A 432 21.99 -10.67 -28.94
N SER A 433 20.90 -10.09 -28.41
CA SER A 433 20.07 -10.77 -27.43
C SER A 433 19.26 -11.90 -28.08
N ARG A 434 18.81 -12.86 -27.27
CA ARG A 434 17.93 -13.93 -27.73
C ARG A 434 16.64 -13.37 -28.33
N GLU A 435 16.02 -12.33 -27.77
CA GLU A 435 14.81 -11.75 -28.38
C GLU A 435 15.10 -11.09 -29.74
N THR A 436 16.27 -10.47 -29.91
CA THR A 436 16.66 -9.86 -31.20
C THR A 436 16.86 -10.94 -32.27
N LEU A 437 17.42 -12.09 -31.88
CA LEU A 437 17.60 -13.24 -32.76
C LEU A 437 16.25 -13.80 -33.23
N TYR A 438 15.27 -14.00 -32.33
CA TYR A 438 13.94 -14.52 -32.68
C TYR A 438 13.09 -13.50 -33.45
N LYS A 439 13.25 -12.19 -33.24
CA LYS A 439 12.61 -11.15 -34.08
C LYS A 439 13.07 -11.16 -35.54
N HIS A 440 14.19 -11.81 -35.83
CA HIS A 440 14.76 -11.97 -37.16
C HIS A 440 14.97 -13.45 -37.51
N GLU A 441 14.05 -14.30 -37.04
CA GLU A 441 14.03 -15.75 -37.33
C GLU A 441 13.95 -16.07 -38.83
N ASP A 442 13.41 -15.16 -39.62
CA ASP A 442 13.35 -15.24 -41.08
C ASP A 442 14.73 -15.39 -41.74
N ILE A 443 15.81 -14.98 -41.06
CA ILE A 443 17.17 -15.05 -41.58
C ILE A 443 17.82 -16.41 -41.33
N TRP A 444 17.53 -17.05 -40.20
CA TRP A 444 18.34 -18.18 -39.71
C TRP A 444 17.54 -19.45 -39.41
N ARG A 445 16.22 -19.37 -39.21
CA ARG A 445 15.41 -20.54 -38.79
C ARG A 445 15.44 -21.65 -39.82
N GLN A 446 15.21 -21.33 -41.09
CA GLN A 446 15.26 -22.34 -42.17
C GLN A 446 16.63 -23.02 -42.23
N ALA A 447 17.72 -22.25 -42.17
CA ALA A 447 19.08 -22.79 -42.19
C ALA A 447 19.39 -23.69 -40.97
N TYR A 448 18.76 -23.42 -39.83
CA TYR A 448 18.88 -24.24 -38.62
C TYR A 448 18.05 -25.53 -38.74
N GLU A 449 16.85 -25.45 -39.32
CA GLU A 449 15.97 -26.59 -39.60
C GLU A 449 16.57 -27.52 -40.66
N ASP A 450 17.13 -26.98 -41.74
CA ASP A 450 17.87 -27.73 -42.77
C ASP A 450 19.09 -28.48 -42.18
N LEU A 451 19.71 -27.94 -41.13
CA LEU A 451 20.79 -28.60 -40.37
C LEU A 451 20.26 -29.66 -39.39
N ALA A 452 19.02 -29.53 -38.93
CA ALA A 452 18.37 -30.43 -37.97
C ALA A 452 17.67 -31.63 -38.64
N ASP A 453 17.33 -31.55 -39.93
CA ASP A 453 16.76 -32.67 -40.71
C ASP A 453 17.69 -33.91 -40.78
N GLY A 454 19.01 -33.74 -40.57
CA GLY A 454 19.94 -34.86 -40.40
C GLY A 454 20.02 -35.42 -38.96
N PHE A 455 19.44 -34.75 -37.96
CA PHE A 455 19.49 -35.14 -36.55
C PHE A 455 18.32 -36.07 -36.18
N PHE A 456 17.14 -35.86 -36.76
CA PHE A 456 15.95 -36.69 -36.48
C PHE A 456 15.89 -37.99 -37.31
N ALA A 457 16.73 -38.16 -38.34
CA ALA A 457 16.82 -39.40 -39.12
C ALA A 457 17.46 -40.59 -38.36
N ILE A 458 18.04 -40.38 -37.18
CA ILE A 458 18.68 -41.43 -36.35
C ILE A 458 17.74 -41.93 -35.23
N CYS A 459 16.61 -41.25 -35.00
CA CYS A 459 15.65 -41.67 -33.98
C CYS A 459 14.49 -42.43 -34.63
N THR A 460 14.72 -43.70 -34.97
CA THR A 460 13.62 -44.64 -35.18
C THR A 460 13.05 -45.11 -33.84
N ASP A 461 11.73 -45.19 -33.78
CA ASP A 461 10.88 -45.52 -32.63
C ASP A 461 11.18 -46.90 -32.01
N GLU A 462 12.11 -46.97 -31.06
CA GLU A 462 12.26 -48.13 -30.17
C GLU A 462 12.46 -47.66 -28.73
N TYR A 463 11.38 -47.24 -28.06
CA TYR A 463 11.35 -47.33 -26.60
C TYR A 463 9.92 -47.51 -26.09
N ASN A 464 9.31 -48.66 -26.42
CA ASN A 464 8.22 -49.25 -25.65
C ASN A 464 8.20 -50.77 -25.85
N GLY A 465 8.47 -51.51 -24.77
CA GLY A 465 8.53 -52.98 -24.66
C GLY A 465 9.97 -53.43 -24.35
N VAL A 466 10.31 -54.11 -23.26
CA VAL A 466 9.62 -55.24 -22.60
C VAL A 466 9.99 -55.30 -21.09
N GLU A 467 9.12 -55.99 -20.38
CA GLU A 467 8.98 -56.39 -18.98
C GLU A 467 10.21 -56.95 -18.22
N GLY A 468 10.15 -56.83 -16.89
CA GLY A 468 10.50 -57.92 -15.97
C GLY A 468 11.90 -57.93 -15.34
N GLY A 469 12.01 -57.47 -14.08
CA GLY A 469 13.18 -57.72 -13.23
C GLY A 469 13.05 -57.09 -11.85
N GLY A 470 12.80 -57.90 -10.83
CA GLY A 470 12.46 -57.50 -9.46
C GLY A 470 13.58 -56.88 -8.63
N SER A 471 13.17 -56.46 -7.43
CA SER A 471 13.91 -55.74 -6.38
C SER A 471 15.30 -56.28 -6.04
N SER A 472 16.18 -55.38 -5.59
CA SER A 472 17.21 -55.72 -4.61
C SER A 472 17.33 -54.60 -3.57
N GLU A 473 16.88 -54.88 -2.35
CA GLU A 473 17.19 -54.11 -1.16
C GLU A 473 18.69 -54.13 -0.89
N THR A 474 19.28 -52.99 -0.50
CA THR A 474 20.52 -52.96 0.28
C THR A 474 20.48 -51.87 1.34
N ALA A 475 21.01 -52.23 2.52
CA ALA A 475 20.78 -51.67 3.84
C ALA A 475 21.54 -50.34 4.15
N PRO A 476 21.25 -49.64 5.26
CA PRO A 476 21.79 -48.31 5.54
C PRO A 476 23.20 -48.32 6.15
N LEU A 477 24.00 -47.29 5.79
CA LEU A 477 25.36 -47.06 6.28
C LEU A 477 25.39 -46.27 7.60
N THR A 478 26.33 -46.63 8.48
CA THR A 478 26.66 -46.04 9.79
C THR A 478 27.58 -44.80 9.72
N PRO A 479 27.72 -44.01 10.81
CA PRO A 479 28.13 -42.60 10.77
C PRO A 479 29.60 -42.31 11.17
N SER A 480 30.26 -41.45 10.39
CA SER A 480 31.46 -40.62 10.66
C SER A 480 31.76 -39.90 9.33
N ASP A 481 31.91 -38.58 9.13
CA ASP A 481 32.80 -37.60 9.75
C ASP A 481 32.39 -36.16 9.32
N LYS A 482 33.04 -35.17 9.95
CA LYS A 482 32.93 -33.70 9.80
C LYS A 482 32.42 -33.19 8.42
N LYS A 483 31.35 -32.38 8.44
CA LYS A 483 30.83 -31.66 7.27
C LYS A 483 31.79 -30.57 6.82
N ASP A 484 32.60 -30.86 5.81
CA ASP A 484 33.19 -29.83 4.95
C ASP A 484 32.07 -29.15 4.16
N VAL A 485 31.99 -27.83 4.29
CA VAL A 485 31.02 -27.02 3.57
C VAL A 485 31.47 -26.98 2.10
N PRO A 486 30.67 -27.45 1.13
CA PRO A 486 31.08 -27.46 -0.27
C PRO A 486 31.40 -26.05 -0.75
N ALA A 487 32.51 -25.87 -1.48
CA ALA A 487 32.96 -24.57 -1.98
C ALA A 487 31.86 -23.79 -2.74
N GLY A 488 30.96 -24.50 -3.42
CA GLY A 488 29.80 -23.90 -4.09
C GLY A 488 28.79 -23.23 -3.14
N LEU A 489 28.60 -23.76 -1.92
CA LEU A 489 27.71 -23.15 -0.93
C LEU A 489 28.30 -21.86 -0.36
N LEU A 490 29.63 -21.82 -0.16
CA LEU A 490 30.33 -20.60 0.27
C LEU A 490 30.30 -19.52 -0.81
N ALA A 491 30.49 -19.90 -2.08
CA ALA A 491 30.36 -18.98 -3.21
C ALA A 491 28.95 -18.41 -3.34
N ALA A 492 27.91 -19.26 -3.21
CA ALA A 492 26.52 -18.82 -3.23
C ALA A 492 26.20 -17.86 -2.08
N ARG A 493 26.66 -18.15 -0.85
CA ARG A 493 26.50 -17.26 0.31
C ARG A 493 27.18 -15.90 0.08
N ARG A 494 28.34 -15.88 -0.56
CA ARG A 494 29.06 -14.64 -0.87
C ARG A 494 28.35 -13.80 -1.92
N ILE A 495 27.79 -14.42 -2.97
CA ILE A 495 26.99 -13.74 -3.99
C ILE A 495 25.72 -13.13 -3.38
N VAL A 496 25.00 -13.89 -2.53
CA VAL A 496 23.80 -13.37 -1.85
C VAL A 496 24.14 -12.20 -0.93
N PHE A 497 25.26 -12.29 -0.20
CA PHE A 497 25.75 -11.19 0.63
C PHE A 497 26.09 -9.95 -0.21
N GLU A 498 26.78 -10.11 -1.34
CA GLU A 498 27.12 -9.00 -2.24
C GLU A 498 25.88 -8.34 -2.86
N LEU A 499 24.88 -9.14 -3.24
CA LEU A 499 23.59 -8.62 -3.73
C LEU A 499 22.84 -7.83 -2.65
N LYS A 500 22.82 -8.33 -1.41
CA LYS A 500 22.24 -7.64 -0.25
C LYS A 500 22.95 -6.30 0.01
N MET A 501 24.27 -6.27 -0.07
CA MET A 501 25.05 -5.03 0.12
C MET A 501 24.82 -4.00 -1.00
N ARG A 502 24.62 -4.46 -2.25
CA ARG A 502 24.25 -3.57 -3.37
C ARG A 502 22.87 -2.96 -3.17
N ASP A 503 21.89 -3.75 -2.79
CA ASP A 503 20.53 -3.26 -2.53
C ASP A 503 20.50 -2.27 -1.35
N GLN A 504 21.26 -2.54 -0.29
CA GLN A 504 21.40 -1.63 0.84
C GLN A 504 22.06 -0.29 0.44
N LYS A 505 23.03 -0.33 -0.48
CA LYS A 505 23.68 0.89 -0.99
C LYS A 505 22.73 1.72 -1.86
N GLU A 506 21.94 1.07 -2.71
CA GLU A 506 20.91 1.74 -3.51
C GLU A 506 19.79 2.32 -2.64
N LYS A 507 19.39 1.62 -1.56
CA LYS A 507 18.43 2.14 -0.56
C LYS A 507 18.96 3.41 0.10
N ARG A 508 20.19 3.39 0.65
CA ARG A 508 20.82 4.58 1.26
C ARG A 508 20.91 5.77 0.30
N LYS A 509 21.18 5.52 -0.98
CA LYS A 509 21.23 6.58 -2.01
C LYS A 509 19.86 7.19 -2.27
N ARG A 510 18.79 6.39 -2.28
CA ARG A 510 17.40 6.88 -2.38
C ARG A 510 17.00 7.70 -1.15
N ASP A 511 17.36 7.25 0.05
CA ASP A 511 17.03 7.96 1.29
C ASP A 511 17.71 9.34 1.36
N LEU A 512 18.97 9.44 0.91
CA LEU A 512 19.70 10.70 0.77
C LEU A 512 19.02 11.66 -0.23
N LEU A 513 18.55 11.15 -1.37
CA LEU A 513 17.82 11.96 -2.36
C LEU A 513 16.49 12.47 -1.80
N LEU A 514 15.76 11.65 -1.06
CA LEU A 514 14.49 12.05 -0.43
C LEU A 514 14.69 13.13 0.64
N ALA A 515 15.75 13.03 1.44
CA ALA A 515 16.09 14.04 2.44
C ALA A 515 16.47 15.40 1.83
N ASP A 516 17.18 15.40 0.70
CA ASP A 516 17.56 16.62 -0.02
C ASP A 516 16.35 17.30 -0.70
N MET A 517 15.42 16.50 -1.22
CA MET A 517 14.15 16.98 -1.74
C MET A 517 13.29 17.65 -0.65
N SER A 518 13.21 17.06 0.55
CA SER A 518 12.45 17.62 1.68
C SER A 518 12.95 19.03 2.05
N LYS A 519 14.27 19.20 2.19
CA LYS A 519 14.89 20.51 2.51
C LYS A 519 14.65 21.57 1.42
N THR A 520 14.44 21.13 0.18
CA THR A 520 14.15 22.04 -0.94
C THR A 520 12.69 22.45 -0.93
N CYS A 521 11.77 21.55 -0.60
CA CYS A 521 10.36 21.86 -0.38
C CYS A 521 10.15 22.84 0.78
N ASP A 522 10.84 22.67 1.91
CA ASP A 522 10.71 23.56 3.07
C ASP A 522 11.15 24.99 2.75
N ARG A 523 12.24 25.15 1.99
CA ARG A 523 12.72 26.47 1.53
C ARG A 523 11.75 27.14 0.56
N TYR A 524 11.18 26.37 -0.36
CA TYR A 524 10.16 26.87 -1.28
C TYR A 524 8.90 27.32 -0.52
N TRP A 525 8.46 26.53 0.45
CA TRP A 525 7.29 26.85 1.28
C TRP A 525 7.48 28.16 2.04
N LEU A 526 8.63 28.36 2.68
CA LEU A 526 8.97 29.60 3.39
C LEU A 526 9.00 30.82 2.44
N SER A 527 9.55 30.65 1.24
CA SER A 527 9.57 31.72 0.23
C SER A 527 8.16 32.11 -0.22
N GLU A 528 7.27 31.13 -0.41
CA GLU A 528 5.90 31.40 -0.83
C GLU A 528 5.06 32.02 0.30
N LEU A 529 5.29 31.62 1.55
CA LEU A 529 4.67 32.27 2.71
C LEU A 529 5.05 33.75 2.80
N ALA A 530 6.34 34.07 2.67
CA ALA A 530 6.82 35.45 2.71
C ALA A 530 6.19 36.29 1.60
N ARG A 531 6.15 35.75 0.37
CA ARG A 531 5.51 36.40 -0.78
C ARG A 531 4.03 36.70 -0.55
N LEU A 532 3.29 35.78 0.06
CA LEU A 532 1.86 35.97 0.36
C LEU A 532 1.61 36.94 1.52
N GLN A 533 2.52 37.02 2.49
CA GLN A 533 2.45 37.98 3.60
C GLN A 533 2.70 39.43 3.16
N GLU A 534 3.46 39.65 2.09
CA GLU A 534 3.72 40.98 1.51
C GLU A 534 2.49 41.58 0.79
N LEU A 535 1.46 40.79 0.48
CA LEU A 535 0.22 41.30 -0.11
C LEU A 535 -0.58 42.12 0.91
N GLN A 536 -0.80 43.40 0.59
CA GLN A 536 -1.57 44.33 1.41
C GLN A 536 -3.07 43.97 1.43
N VAL A 537 -3.48 43.16 2.41
CA VAL A 537 -4.88 42.70 2.63
C VAL A 537 -5.86 43.87 2.81
N SER A 538 -5.41 45.01 3.32
CA SER A 538 -6.24 46.20 3.57
C SER A 538 -6.69 46.89 2.28
N THR A 539 -5.85 46.91 1.24
CA THR A 539 -6.07 47.62 -0.03
C THR A 539 -6.43 46.70 -1.20
N SER A 540 -6.43 45.38 -1.01
CA SER A 540 -6.77 44.40 -2.04
C SER A 540 -8.25 44.41 -2.42
N THR A 541 -8.55 44.15 -3.70
CA THR A 541 -9.94 44.03 -4.16
C THR A 541 -10.58 42.73 -3.68
N PHE A 542 -11.92 42.63 -3.75
CA PHE A 542 -12.63 41.39 -3.40
C PHE A 542 -12.16 40.17 -4.20
N LYS A 543 -11.80 40.38 -5.48
CA LYS A 543 -11.27 39.33 -6.35
C LYS A 543 -9.89 38.88 -5.87
N ASP A 544 -9.03 39.83 -5.53
CA ASP A 544 -7.66 39.55 -5.06
C ASP A 544 -7.65 38.84 -3.71
N LEU A 545 -8.54 39.23 -2.79
CA LEU A 545 -8.70 38.59 -1.49
C LEU A 545 -9.18 37.13 -1.61
N ARG A 546 -10.07 36.83 -2.57
CA ARG A 546 -10.45 35.44 -2.86
C ARG A 546 -9.29 34.63 -3.41
N THR A 547 -8.52 35.19 -4.33
CA THR A 547 -7.32 34.54 -4.87
C THR A 547 -6.30 34.27 -3.77
N LEU A 548 -6.04 35.26 -2.90
CA LEU A 548 -5.14 35.14 -1.76
C LEU A 548 -5.60 34.04 -0.78
N LEU A 549 -6.90 33.94 -0.50
CA LEU A 549 -7.45 32.90 0.36
C LEU A 549 -7.27 31.49 -0.23
N VAL A 550 -7.35 31.35 -1.55
CA VAL A 550 -7.07 30.08 -2.24
C VAL A 550 -5.59 29.73 -2.14
N SER A 551 -4.69 30.70 -2.40
CA SER A 551 -3.25 30.50 -2.27
C SER A 551 -2.82 30.14 -0.85
N LEU A 552 -3.37 30.79 0.17
CA LEU A 552 -3.10 30.47 1.58
C LEU A 552 -3.63 29.06 1.96
N ARG A 553 -4.79 28.64 1.44
CA ARG A 553 -5.30 27.27 1.67
C ARG A 553 -4.41 26.21 1.03
N ALA A 554 -3.91 26.47 -0.17
CA ALA A 554 -2.94 25.60 -0.82
C ALA A 554 -1.64 25.52 -0.02
N LEU A 555 -1.17 26.64 0.51
CA LEU A 555 0.05 26.71 1.32
C LEU A 555 -0.11 26.04 2.70
N LYS A 556 -1.26 26.16 3.35
CA LYS A 556 -1.56 25.46 4.61
C LYS A 556 -1.50 23.95 4.44
N ALA A 557 -1.97 23.45 3.31
CA ALA A 557 -1.96 22.02 3.00
C ALA A 557 -0.54 21.46 2.78
N THR A 558 0.45 22.32 2.53
CA THR A 558 1.86 21.97 2.28
C THR A 558 2.80 22.42 3.40
N ALA A 559 2.26 22.86 4.53
CA ALA A 559 3.05 23.31 5.68
C ALA A 559 3.95 22.19 6.24
N PRO A 560 5.23 22.48 6.52
CA PRO A 560 6.22 21.48 6.96
C PRO A 560 5.94 20.97 8.38
N ASP A 561 5.34 21.80 9.24
CA ASP A 561 5.04 21.50 10.64
C ASP A 561 3.73 22.16 11.11
N GLU A 562 3.37 21.93 12.37
CA GLU A 562 2.12 22.40 12.98
C GLU A 562 2.13 23.92 13.25
N ASP A 563 3.28 24.47 13.64
CA ASP A 563 3.44 25.92 13.88
C ASP A 563 3.26 26.71 12.57
N ALA A 564 3.78 26.17 11.46
CA ALA A 564 3.57 26.66 10.11
C ALA A 564 2.08 26.62 9.71
N GLN A 565 1.34 25.55 10.04
CA GLN A 565 -0.11 25.48 9.78
C GLN A 565 -0.89 26.52 10.56
N VAL A 566 -0.57 26.71 11.85
CA VAL A 566 -1.20 27.72 12.71
C VAL A 566 -0.94 29.12 12.17
N THR A 567 0.27 29.39 11.71
CA THR A 567 0.66 30.68 11.12
C THR A 567 -0.16 31.00 9.86
N VAL A 568 -0.32 30.03 8.96
CA VAL A 568 -1.13 30.23 7.74
C VAL A 568 -2.62 30.33 8.07
N GLU A 569 -3.12 29.58 9.04
CA GLU A 569 -4.51 29.66 9.47
C GLU A 569 -4.86 31.04 10.05
N ALA A 570 -3.96 31.64 10.83
CA ALA A 570 -4.13 32.99 11.33
C ALA A 570 -4.27 34.01 10.19
N LEU A 571 -3.43 33.91 9.15
CA LEU A 571 -3.53 34.77 7.95
C LEU A 571 -4.84 34.54 7.19
N MET A 572 -5.26 33.29 7.03
CA MET A 572 -6.54 32.95 6.38
C MET A 572 -7.72 33.57 7.10
N ASN A 573 -7.73 33.56 8.44
CA ASN A 573 -8.78 34.17 9.24
C ASN A 573 -8.85 35.69 9.04
N VAL A 574 -7.71 36.38 8.94
CA VAL A 574 -7.65 37.82 8.64
C VAL A 574 -8.26 38.12 7.26
N VAL A 575 -7.88 37.35 6.24
CA VAL A 575 -8.41 37.52 4.87
C VAL A 575 -9.90 37.21 4.81
N ALA A 576 -10.36 36.14 5.47
CA ALA A 576 -11.77 35.76 5.54
C ALA A 576 -12.63 36.82 6.24
N HIS A 577 -12.11 37.41 7.33
CA HIS A 577 -12.79 38.50 8.03
C HIS A 577 -12.94 39.73 7.12
N ARG A 578 -11.90 40.11 6.39
CA ARG A 578 -11.96 41.24 5.43
C ARG A 578 -12.96 41.02 4.31
N ILE A 579 -13.02 39.80 3.76
CA ILE A 579 -14.02 39.41 2.76
C ILE A 579 -15.44 39.56 3.33
N ALA A 580 -15.67 39.11 4.56
CA ALA A 580 -16.98 39.25 5.22
C ALA A 580 -17.38 40.73 5.40
N THR A 581 -16.45 41.60 5.82
CA THR A 581 -16.71 43.04 5.96
C THR A 581 -17.13 43.69 4.63
N LEU A 582 -16.48 43.33 3.51
CA LEU A 582 -16.80 43.85 2.18
C LEU A 582 -18.15 43.37 1.65
N ILE A 583 -18.60 42.18 2.07
CA ILE A 583 -19.94 41.67 1.73
C ILE A 583 -21.00 42.45 2.52
N SER A 584 -20.83 42.62 3.83
CA SER A 584 -21.76 43.38 4.66
C SER A 584 -21.85 44.87 4.28
N SER A 585 -20.78 45.48 3.78
CA SER A 585 -20.83 46.88 3.29
C SER A 585 -21.60 47.05 1.98
N LYS A 586 -21.69 46.00 1.14
CA LYS A 586 -22.49 46.03 -0.10
C LYS A 586 -23.98 45.85 0.16
N ASP A 587 -24.35 45.02 1.14
CA ASP A 587 -25.75 44.82 1.51
C ASP A 587 -26.38 46.07 2.17
N ASN A 588 -25.56 46.92 2.81
CA ASN A 588 -26.00 48.18 3.39
C ASN A 588 -26.22 49.33 2.38
N GLN A 589 -25.87 49.16 1.10
CA GLN A 589 -26.19 50.14 0.04
C GLN A 589 -27.54 49.88 -0.65
N PHE A 590 -28.21 48.76 -0.35
CA PHE A 590 -29.46 48.33 -1.00
C PHE A 590 -30.67 48.28 -0.06
N ARG A 591 -30.58 48.82 1.16
CA ARG A 591 -31.77 49.17 1.94
C ARG A 591 -32.21 50.58 1.56
N PRO A 592 -33.31 50.78 0.82
CA PRO A 592 -33.89 52.10 0.71
C PRO A 592 -34.39 52.50 2.10
N ASP A 593 -34.01 53.71 2.53
CA ASP A 593 -34.55 54.34 3.72
C ASP A 593 -36.08 54.42 3.63
N SER A 594 -36.68 54.22 4.80
CA SER A 594 -38.10 54.30 5.18
C SER A 594 -38.86 55.50 4.61
#